data_AF-A0A6L8T7C6-F1
#
_entry.id   AF-A0A6L8T7C6-F1
#
_cell.length_a   1.000
_cell.length_b   1.000
_cell.length_c   1.000
_cell.angle_alpha   90.00
_cell.angle_beta   90.00
_cell.angle_gamma   90.00
#
_symmetry.space_group_name_H-M   'P 1'
#
loop_
_entity.id
_entity.type
_entity.pdbx_description
1 polymer ?
#
loop_
_entity_poly.entity_id
_entity_poly.type
_entity_poly.pdbx_seq_one_letter_code
_entity_poly.pdbx_strand_id
1 'polypeptide(L)'
;MLSKKLKKVILGFVTALCLTGSAMPVMADTVRFNVTVPGDPKSKRIPKSDDEQKFYVTGTYFSSYGTLSCRSYQLENQHVFSETKDISRTAPSNKGKYKSWAKPHVYYFMSSHSSLNGMNVEGRYTP
;
A
#
# COMPACT_ATOMS: atom_id res chain seq x y z
N MET A 1 -24.66 -46.74 18.03
CA MET A 1 -24.86 -45.99 16.75
C MET A 1 -25.49 -44.63 17.07
N LEU A 2 -24.77 -43.53 16.82
CA LEU A 2 -25.29 -42.16 17.03
C LEU A 2 -26.47 -41.88 16.09
N SER A 3 -27.57 -41.33 16.60
CA SER A 3 -28.79 -41.09 15.81
C SER A 3 -28.52 -40.12 14.65
N LYS A 4 -29.16 -40.34 13.49
CA LYS A 4 -28.97 -39.51 12.27
C LYS A 4 -29.24 -38.01 12.52
N LYS A 5 -30.03 -37.68 13.54
CA LYS A 5 -30.32 -36.29 13.94
C LYS A 5 -29.16 -35.65 14.71
N LEU A 6 -28.48 -36.39 15.60
CA LEU A 6 -27.35 -35.87 16.36
C LEU A 6 -26.12 -35.59 15.46
N LYS A 7 -25.91 -36.41 14.42
CA LYS A 7 -24.84 -36.19 13.42
C LYS A 7 -25.03 -34.89 12.62
N LYS A 8 -26.28 -34.50 12.31
CA LYS A 8 -26.58 -33.25 11.59
C LYS A 8 -26.34 -32.02 12.47
N VAL A 9 -26.61 -32.11 13.77
CA VAL A 9 -26.38 -31.01 14.73
C VAL A 9 -24.88 -30.79 14.96
N ILE A 10 -24.09 -31.87 15.08
CA ILE A 10 -22.63 -31.78 15.24
C ILE A 10 -21.98 -31.20 13.97
N LEU A 11 -22.44 -31.61 12.78
CA LEU A 11 -21.92 -31.07 11.52
C LEU A 11 -22.25 -29.58 11.35
N GLY A 12 -23.42 -29.13 11.80
CA GLY A 12 -23.81 -27.71 11.78
C GLY A 12 -23.01 -26.84 12.76
N PHE A 13 -22.49 -27.43 13.84
CA PHE A 13 -21.65 -26.70 14.81
C PHE A 13 -20.19 -26.55 14.33
N VAL A 14 -19.67 -27.53 13.58
CA VAL A 14 -18.29 -27.48 13.04
C VAL A 14 -18.16 -26.48 11.88
N THR A 15 -19.20 -26.30 11.06
CA THR A 15 -19.17 -25.32 9.96
C THR A 15 -19.28 -23.87 10.44
N ALA A 16 -19.87 -23.61 11.61
CA ALA A 16 -19.94 -22.27 12.18
C ALA A 16 -18.59 -21.80 12.78
N LEU A 17 -17.75 -22.74 13.25
CA LEU A 17 -16.46 -22.40 13.85
C LEU A 17 -15.38 -22.04 12.81
N CYS A 18 -15.50 -22.51 11.56
CA CYS A 18 -14.56 -22.17 10.49
C CYS A 18 -14.77 -20.77 9.89
N LEU A 19 -15.89 -20.09 10.19
CA LEU A 19 -16.17 -18.75 9.66
C LEU A 19 -15.63 -17.62 10.55
N THR A 20 -15.11 -17.95 11.73
CA THR A 20 -14.25 -17.05 12.52
C THR A 20 -12.78 -17.34 12.26
N GLY A 21 -12.42 -17.68 11.02
CA GLY A 21 -11.11 -17.35 10.51
C GLY A 21 -11.08 -15.83 10.44
N SER A 22 -10.67 -15.19 11.54
CA SER A 22 -10.35 -13.77 11.58
C SER A 22 -9.61 -13.45 10.29
N ALA A 23 -10.25 -12.70 9.41
CA ALA A 23 -9.54 -11.90 8.44
C ALA A 23 -8.70 -10.97 9.31
N MET A 24 -7.51 -11.43 9.71
CA MET A 24 -6.44 -10.55 10.11
C MET A 24 -6.37 -9.59 8.94
N PRO A 25 -6.73 -8.30 9.09
CA PRO A 25 -6.32 -7.35 8.09
C PRO A 25 -4.80 -7.47 8.15
N VAL A 26 -4.22 -8.14 7.14
CA VAL A 26 -2.80 -8.01 6.85
C VAL A 26 -2.70 -6.55 6.49
N MET A 27 -2.47 -5.72 7.51
CA MET A 27 -2.15 -4.33 7.34
C MET A 27 -0.83 -4.39 6.60
N ALA A 28 -0.89 -4.25 5.28
CA ALA A 28 0.29 -4.02 4.48
C ALA A 28 1.04 -2.88 5.17
N ASP A 29 2.30 -3.12 5.48
CA ASP A 29 3.09 -2.14 6.20
C ASP A 29 3.04 -0.84 5.39
N THR A 30 2.85 0.29 6.06
CA THR A 30 2.81 1.60 5.40
C THR A 30 3.82 2.52 6.06
N VAL A 31 4.59 3.27 5.29
CA VAL A 31 5.49 4.29 5.83
C VAL A 31 4.86 5.67 5.68
N ARG A 32 5.03 6.49 6.72
CA ARG A 32 4.75 7.92 6.63
C ARG A 32 5.83 8.59 5.79
N PHE A 33 5.43 9.50 4.91
CA PHE A 33 6.33 10.40 4.21
C PHE A 33 5.98 11.85 4.54
N ASN A 34 7.01 12.71 4.50
CA ASN A 34 6.91 14.17 4.55
C ASN A 34 7.88 14.69 3.48
N VAL A 35 7.36 15.47 2.55
CA VAL A 35 8.00 15.86 1.29
C VAL A 35 7.97 17.38 1.23
N THR A 36 9.12 18.05 1.32
CA THR A 36 9.25 19.50 1.10
C THR A 36 10.17 19.77 -0.10
N VAL A 37 9.66 20.45 -1.14
CA VAL A 37 10.36 20.75 -2.42
C VAL A 37 11.01 22.15 -2.34
N PRO A 38 12.17 22.49 -2.96
CA PRO A 38 12.84 21.89 -4.13
C PRO A 38 13.71 20.68 -3.78
N GLY A 39 13.23 19.49 -4.17
CA GLY A 39 13.93 18.22 -4.06
C GLY A 39 13.00 17.08 -4.50
N ASP A 40 13.58 15.95 -4.88
CA ASP A 40 12.85 14.68 -5.08
C ASP A 40 12.95 13.83 -3.80
N PRO A 41 12.04 13.99 -2.83
CA PRO A 41 12.15 13.24 -1.59
C PRO A 41 11.82 11.77 -1.79
N LYS A 42 12.62 10.95 -1.10
CA LYS A 42 12.43 9.52 -0.98
C LYS A 42 11.74 9.22 0.35
N SER A 43 10.71 8.37 0.33
CA SER A 43 10.11 7.87 1.55
C SER A 43 11.11 7.00 2.33
N LYS A 44 10.76 6.67 3.58
CA LYS A 44 11.40 5.57 4.28
C LYS A 44 11.24 4.27 3.47
N ARG A 45 12.19 3.36 3.66
CA ARG A 45 12.19 2.04 3.04
C ARG A 45 11.24 1.14 3.81
N ILE A 46 10.53 0.27 3.11
CA ILE A 46 9.57 -0.63 3.71
C ILE A 46 9.48 -1.94 2.90
N PRO A 47 9.37 -3.11 3.56
CA PRO A 47 9.18 -4.35 2.84
C PRO A 47 7.79 -4.39 2.21
N LYS A 48 7.71 -4.94 1.00
CA LYS A 48 6.41 -5.28 0.40
C LYS A 48 5.81 -6.50 1.11
N SER A 49 4.56 -6.39 1.53
CA SER A 49 3.90 -7.42 2.35
C SER A 49 3.26 -8.55 1.54
N ASP A 50 2.92 -8.30 0.27
CA ASP A 50 2.10 -9.20 -0.55
C ASP A 50 2.59 -9.30 -2.00
N ASP A 51 1.97 -10.19 -2.77
CA ASP A 51 2.22 -10.38 -4.20
C ASP A 51 1.46 -9.37 -5.08
N GLU A 52 0.73 -8.41 -4.51
CA GLU A 52 -0.06 -7.47 -5.32
C GLU A 52 0.85 -6.58 -6.16
N GLN A 53 0.65 -6.58 -7.47
CA GLN A 53 1.47 -5.78 -8.39
C GLN A 53 1.04 -4.31 -8.46
N LYS A 54 0.68 -3.72 -7.31
CA LYS A 54 0.36 -2.31 -7.15
C LYS A 54 1.01 -1.73 -5.91
N PHE A 55 1.37 -0.45 -5.98
CA PHE A 55 1.63 0.38 -4.81
C PHE A 55 0.44 1.30 -4.55
N TYR A 56 0.32 1.76 -3.32
CA TYR A 56 -0.68 2.70 -2.85
C TYR A 56 -0.02 3.91 -2.22
N VAL A 57 -0.62 5.08 -2.44
CA VAL A 57 -0.18 6.32 -1.83
C VAL A 57 -1.39 7.17 -1.46
N THR A 58 -1.35 7.75 -0.27
CA THR A 58 -2.40 8.64 0.24
C THR A 58 -1.78 9.83 0.95
N GLY A 59 -2.02 11.04 0.47
CA GLY A 59 -1.70 12.29 1.15
C GLY A 59 -2.73 12.62 2.22
N THR A 60 -2.26 12.94 3.42
CA THR A 60 -3.07 13.40 4.56
C THR A 60 -2.98 14.91 4.77
N TYR A 61 -1.94 15.55 4.22
CA TYR A 61 -1.75 16.99 4.26
C TYR A 61 -1.10 17.49 2.97
N PHE A 62 -1.55 18.66 2.51
CA PHE A 62 -0.98 19.40 1.38
C PHE A 62 -0.91 20.88 1.76
N SER A 63 0.28 21.49 1.74
CA SER A 63 0.43 22.92 2.04
C SER A 63 -0.08 23.82 0.92
N SER A 64 -0.31 23.29 -0.28
CA SER A 64 -0.73 24.03 -1.48
C SER A 64 -1.57 23.17 -2.41
N TYR A 65 -2.23 23.79 -3.40
CA TYR A 65 -3.08 23.11 -4.41
C TYR A 65 -2.28 22.55 -5.61
N GLY A 66 -1.07 22.06 -5.36
CA GLY A 66 -0.25 21.40 -6.37
C GLY A 66 -0.49 19.90 -6.42
N THR A 67 0.27 19.27 -7.30
CA THR A 67 0.27 17.81 -7.51
C THR A 67 1.60 17.23 -7.04
N LEU A 68 1.55 16.09 -6.36
CA LEU A 68 2.70 15.26 -6.03
C LEU A 68 2.68 14.00 -6.90
N SER A 69 3.67 13.88 -7.78
CA SER A 69 3.93 12.69 -8.58
C SER A 69 4.72 11.69 -7.77
N CYS A 70 4.22 10.47 -7.66
CA CYS A 70 4.74 9.41 -6.80
C CYS A 70 5.09 8.17 -7.64
N ARG A 71 6.24 7.56 -7.36
CA ARG A 71 6.68 6.32 -8.01
C ARG A 71 7.41 5.41 -7.04
N SER A 72 7.02 4.13 -7.02
CA SER A 72 7.64 3.09 -6.20
C SER A 72 8.83 2.47 -6.92
N TYR A 73 9.93 2.25 -6.20
CA TYR A 73 11.14 1.59 -6.68
C TYR A 73 11.57 0.51 -5.70
N GLN A 74 11.99 -0.64 -6.21
CA GLN A 74 12.69 -1.63 -5.39
C GLN A 74 14.07 -1.06 -4.99
N LEU A 75 14.46 -1.30 -3.74
CA LEU A 75 15.71 -0.76 -3.18
C LEU A 75 16.96 -1.28 -3.89
N GLU A 76 17.05 -2.60 -4.05
CA GLU A 76 18.25 -3.29 -4.58
C GLU A 76 18.31 -3.30 -6.11
N ASN A 77 17.15 -3.31 -6.78
CA ASN A 77 17.05 -3.32 -8.24
C ASN A 77 16.08 -2.25 -8.72
N GLN A 78 16.58 -1.04 -8.93
CA GLN A 78 15.75 0.11 -9.35
C GLN A 78 15.23 0.00 -10.79
N HIS A 79 15.49 -1.08 -11.52
CA HIS A 79 14.77 -1.43 -12.75
C HIS A 79 13.37 -2.02 -12.48
N VAL A 80 13.09 -2.43 -11.23
CA VAL A 80 11.74 -2.79 -10.77
C VAL A 80 11.09 -1.55 -10.18
N PHE A 81 10.17 -0.96 -10.95
CA PHE A 81 9.49 0.27 -10.60
C PHE A 81 8.02 0.29 -11.01
N SER A 82 7.25 1.20 -10.41
CA SER A 82 5.86 1.43 -10.77
C SER A 82 5.66 2.46 -11.87
N GLU A 83 4.43 2.53 -12.37
CA GLU A 83 3.91 3.75 -12.98
C GLU A 83 4.02 4.94 -12.02
N THR A 84 4.22 6.13 -12.59
CA THR A 84 4.04 7.38 -11.85
C THR A 84 2.55 7.61 -11.63
N LYS A 85 2.17 7.98 -10.39
CA LYS A 85 0.81 8.36 -10.05
C LYS A 85 0.80 9.64 -9.25
N ASP A 86 -0.17 10.46 -9.56
CA ASP A 86 -0.33 11.78 -8.99
C ASP A 86 -1.35 11.77 -7.86
N ILE A 87 -1.04 12.49 -6.79
CA ILE A 87 -1.99 12.85 -5.73
C ILE A 87 -2.02 14.36 -5.55
N SER A 88 -3.15 14.88 -5.11
CA SER A 88 -3.35 16.30 -4.83
C SER A 88 -4.33 16.47 -3.68
N ARG A 89 -4.53 17.70 -3.22
CA ARG A 89 -5.52 18.00 -2.18
C ARG A 89 -6.95 17.60 -2.55
N THR A 90 -7.30 17.63 -3.84
CA THR A 90 -8.64 17.24 -4.34
C THR A 90 -8.74 15.75 -4.68
N ALA A 91 -7.61 15.08 -4.92
CA ALA A 91 -7.50 13.65 -5.16
C ALA A 91 -6.36 13.07 -4.30
N PRO A 92 -6.58 12.89 -2.98
CA PRO A 92 -5.50 12.62 -2.03
C PRO A 92 -4.94 11.21 -2.12
N SER A 93 -5.63 10.27 -2.76
CA SER A 93 -5.22 8.86 -2.83
C SER A 93 -5.16 8.36 -4.26
N ASN A 94 -4.13 7.58 -4.57
CA ASN A 94 -3.96 6.94 -5.87
C ASN A 94 -3.19 5.62 -5.72
N LYS A 95 -3.24 4.79 -6.77
CA LYS A 95 -2.54 3.52 -6.86
C LYS A 95 -1.97 3.29 -8.24
N GLY A 96 -0.78 2.69 -8.33
CA GLY A 96 -0.10 2.45 -9.59
C GLY A 96 0.41 1.02 -9.71
N LYS A 97 0.40 0.49 -10.93
CA LYS A 97 0.91 -0.86 -11.21
C LYS A 97 2.43 -0.87 -11.32
N TYR A 98 3.07 -1.96 -10.91
CA TYR A 98 4.47 -2.20 -11.24
C TYR A 98 4.63 -2.53 -12.74
N LYS A 99 5.71 -2.02 -13.35
CA LYS A 99 6.04 -2.26 -14.77
C LYS A 99 6.71 -3.61 -15.00
N SER A 100 7.23 -4.22 -13.95
CA SER A 100 7.79 -5.56 -13.90
C SER A 100 7.31 -6.26 -12.64
N TRP A 101 7.56 -7.56 -12.52
CA TRP A 101 7.24 -8.30 -11.31
C TRP A 101 7.94 -7.69 -10.08
N ALA A 102 7.14 -7.16 -9.17
CA ALA A 102 7.56 -6.67 -7.86
C ALA A 102 7.50 -7.81 -6.86
N LYS A 103 8.69 -8.29 -6.46
CA LYS A 103 8.84 -9.37 -5.49
C LYS A 103 8.32 -8.95 -4.10
N PRO A 104 7.58 -9.80 -3.38
CA PRO A 104 7.26 -9.58 -1.97
C PRO A 104 8.49 -9.72 -1.07
N HIS A 105 8.39 -9.23 0.17
CA HIS A 105 9.40 -9.35 1.24
C HIS A 105 10.77 -8.75 0.92
N VAL A 106 10.86 -7.90 -0.11
CA VAL A 106 12.02 -7.03 -0.37
C VAL A 106 11.64 -5.58 -0.14
N TYR A 107 12.65 -4.74 0.08
CA TYR A 107 12.44 -3.33 0.40
C TYR A 107 12.15 -2.50 -0.84
N TYR A 108 11.20 -1.59 -0.69
CA TYR A 108 10.86 -0.55 -1.66
C TYR A 108 10.90 0.82 -1.01
N PHE A 109 10.97 1.85 -1.85
CA PHE A 109 10.80 3.25 -1.44
C PHE A 109 10.02 4.00 -2.52
N MET A 110 9.29 5.03 -2.10
CA MET A 110 8.65 5.96 -3.01
C MET A 110 9.61 7.11 -3.31
N SER A 111 9.84 7.40 -4.59
CA SER A 111 10.37 8.70 -5.05
C SER A 111 9.20 9.60 -5.40
N SER A 112 9.30 10.88 -5.02
CA SER A 112 8.25 11.84 -5.31
C SER A 112 8.77 13.15 -5.86
N HIS A 113 7.93 13.83 -6.65
CA HIS A 113 8.22 15.11 -7.28
C HIS A 113 6.99 16.01 -7.19
N SER A 114 7.14 17.28 -6.84
CA SER A 114 6.01 18.23 -6.78
C SER A 114 5.98 19.16 -7.99
N SER A 115 4.77 19.47 -8.46
CA SER A 115 4.55 20.52 -9.45
C SER A 115 4.85 21.94 -8.94
N LEU A 116 5.00 22.15 -7.63
CA LEU A 116 5.21 23.46 -7.01
C LEU A 116 6.43 23.45 -6.09
N ASN A 117 7.30 24.45 -6.24
CA ASN A 117 8.39 24.69 -5.30
C ASN A 117 7.83 25.09 -3.93
N GLY A 118 8.42 24.57 -2.85
CA GLY A 118 7.97 24.84 -1.48
C GLY A 118 6.72 24.06 -1.04
N MET A 119 6.14 23.21 -1.91
CA MET A 119 4.99 22.41 -1.52
C MET A 119 5.42 21.33 -0.53
N ASN A 120 4.68 21.25 0.57
CA ASN A 120 4.82 20.23 1.58
C ASN A 120 3.64 19.25 1.51
N VAL A 121 3.94 17.94 1.45
CA VAL A 121 2.95 16.88 1.49
C VAL A 121 3.33 15.85 2.53
N GLU A 122 2.37 15.52 3.39
CA GLU A 122 2.47 14.38 4.30
C GLU A 122 1.50 13.30 3.90
N GLY A 123 1.86 12.04 4.13
CA GLY A 123 0.99 10.93 3.76
C GLY A 123 1.52 9.56 4.13
N ARG A 124 0.88 8.53 3.57
CA ARG A 124 1.22 7.12 3.72
C ARG A 124 1.52 6.52 2.36
N TYR A 125 2.56 5.70 2.31
CA TYR A 125 2.95 4.93 1.14
C TYR A 125 3.05 3.45 1.51
N THR A 126 2.58 2.59 0.59
CA THR A 126 2.58 1.13 0.70
C THR A 126 3.04 0.55 -0.63
N PRO A 127 4.15 -0.18 -0.70
CA PRO A 127 4.64 -0.82 -1.92
C PRO A 127 3.87 -2.07 -2.32
#